data_AF-A0A0F8VE13-F1
#
_entry.id   AF-A0A0F8VE13-F1
#
_cell.length_a   1.000
_cell.length_b   1.000
_cell.length_c   1.000
_cell.angle_alpha   90.00
_cell.angle_beta   90.00
_cell.angle_gamma   90.00
#
_symmetry.space_group_name_H-M   'P 1'
#
loop_
_entity.id
_entity.type
_entity.pdbx_description
1 polymer ?
#
loop_
_entity_poly.entity_id
_entity_poly.type
_entity_poly.pdbx_seq_one_letter_code
_entity_poly.pdbx_strand_id
1 'polypeptide(L)'
;GPQSILTTIADQSISDITLKVYSEHIAGKVELILEGNEEVSPKIPEIIKALAKTRDGALPKLPGEYSNKIILTGDYQVGKTSLIKRFVENSFGKDYISTMGVQISKKTVNLTDKNIMTFIIWDIGGQSFQMAPYRSRFYSGANAAFIIIDRSRPGNLKSVEKWYNDIKKSIPKNIPIIIVGNKSDLIDQLVISEDEIKEVAKEFGFHFILTSAKTGESVNDAFLYVAYRVIENL
;
A
#
# COMPACT_ATOMS: atom_id res chain seq x y z
N GLY A 1 -22.30 11.61 -9.61
CA GLY A 1 -22.45 12.83 -8.79
C GLY A 1 -22.86 12.47 -7.37
N PRO A 2 -23.00 13.44 -6.45
CA PRO A 2 -23.27 13.18 -5.03
C PRO A 2 -24.58 12.43 -4.74
N GLN A 3 -25.52 12.44 -5.70
CA GLN A 3 -26.82 11.76 -5.63
C GLN A 3 -26.83 10.42 -6.40
N SER A 4 -25.69 10.00 -6.94
CA SER A 4 -25.59 8.78 -7.72
C SER A 4 -25.39 7.57 -6.81
N ILE A 5 -26.05 6.46 -7.14
CA ILE A 5 -25.89 5.18 -6.45
C ILE A 5 -24.86 4.36 -7.24
N LEU A 6 -23.82 3.87 -6.56
CA LEU A 6 -22.95 2.85 -7.12
C LEU A 6 -23.66 1.50 -6.99
N THR A 7 -24.00 0.88 -8.12
CA THR A 7 -24.59 -0.46 -8.16
C THR A 7 -23.53 -1.45 -8.63
N THR A 8 -23.23 -2.44 -7.79
CA THR A 8 -22.38 -3.58 -8.15
C THR A 8 -23.24 -4.78 -8.50
N ILE A 9 -23.04 -5.36 -9.68
CA ILE A 9 -23.72 -6.57 -10.13
C ILE A 9 -22.71 -7.72 -10.10
N ALA A 10 -23.08 -8.84 -9.50
CA ALA A 10 -22.25 -10.03 -9.41
C ALA A 10 -23.08 -11.30 -9.67
N ASP A 11 -22.38 -12.38 -10.00
CA ASP A 11 -22.99 -13.71 -10.09
C ASP A 11 -23.48 -14.17 -8.70
N GLN A 12 -24.52 -15.01 -8.68
CA GLN A 12 -25.06 -15.57 -7.42
C GLN A 12 -24.04 -16.38 -6.63
N SER A 13 -22.99 -16.89 -7.28
CA SER A 13 -21.92 -17.64 -6.61
C SER A 13 -20.93 -16.77 -5.84
N ILE A 14 -20.99 -15.44 -5.96
CA ILE A 14 -20.05 -14.52 -5.33
C ILE A 14 -20.46 -14.27 -3.87
N SER A 15 -19.50 -14.36 -2.94
CA SER A 15 -19.73 -14.04 -1.54
C SER A 15 -19.96 -12.54 -1.33
N ASP A 16 -20.75 -12.18 -0.30
CA ASP A 16 -20.96 -10.78 0.11
C ASP A 16 -19.64 -10.06 0.42
N ILE A 17 -18.66 -10.79 0.94
CA ILE A 17 -17.33 -10.28 1.28
C ILE A 17 -16.56 -9.92 0.00
N THR A 18 -16.52 -10.84 -0.97
CA THR A 18 -15.89 -10.56 -2.27
C THR A 18 -16.57 -9.38 -2.96
N LEU A 19 -17.90 -9.34 -2.94
CA LEU A 19 -18.69 -8.22 -3.48
C LEU A 19 -18.31 -6.90 -2.80
N LYS A 20 -18.19 -6.88 -1.48
CA LYS A 20 -17.81 -5.70 -0.69
C LYS A 20 -16.41 -5.20 -1.05
N VAL A 21 -15.41 -6.08 -1.19
CA VAL A 21 -14.04 -5.68 -1.56
C VAL A 21 -13.99 -4.98 -2.91
N TYR A 22 -14.61 -5.57 -3.94
CA TYR A 22 -14.64 -4.93 -5.25
C TYR A 22 -15.46 -3.65 -5.22
N SER A 23 -16.59 -3.63 -4.51
CA SER A 23 -17.43 -2.43 -4.39
C SER A 23 -16.71 -1.27 -3.70
N GLU A 24 -15.98 -1.53 -2.61
CA GLU A 24 -15.16 -0.52 -1.91
C GLU A 24 -14.05 0.02 -2.83
N HIS A 25 -13.36 -0.85 -3.56
CA HIS A 25 -12.32 -0.44 -4.51
C HIS A 25 -12.89 0.44 -5.63
N ILE A 26 -14.03 0.05 -6.22
CA ILE A 26 -14.69 0.83 -7.27
C ILE A 26 -15.25 2.14 -6.72
N ALA A 27 -15.82 2.15 -5.51
CA ALA A 27 -16.29 3.37 -4.86
C ALA A 27 -15.16 4.39 -4.70
N GLY A 28 -13.97 3.96 -4.25
CA GLY A 28 -12.80 4.82 -4.17
C GLY A 28 -12.39 5.39 -5.53
N LYS A 29 -12.45 4.59 -6.61
CA LYS A 29 -12.18 5.09 -7.96
C LYS A 29 -13.21 6.12 -8.41
N VAL A 30 -14.50 5.90 -8.15
CA VAL A 30 -15.57 6.84 -8.48
C VAL A 30 -15.42 8.15 -7.70
N GLU A 31 -15.07 8.08 -6.42
CA GLU A 31 -14.77 9.26 -5.60
C GLU A 31 -13.68 10.12 -6.24
N LEU A 32 -12.57 9.51 -6.65
CA LEU A 32 -11.46 10.21 -7.32
C LEU A 32 -11.90 10.90 -8.61
N ILE A 33 -12.75 10.25 -9.42
CA ILE A 33 -13.31 10.84 -10.66
C ILE A 33 -14.20 12.03 -10.32
N LEU A 34 -15.04 11.93 -9.29
CA LEU A 34 -15.92 13.01 -8.85
C LEU A 34 -15.16 14.21 -8.27
N GLU A 35 -13.96 13.98 -7.72
CA GLU A 35 -13.01 15.02 -7.30
C GLU A 35 -12.25 15.67 -8.47
N GLY A 36 -12.51 15.26 -9.72
CA GLY A 36 -11.93 15.83 -10.93
C GLY A 36 -10.65 15.15 -11.42
N ASN A 37 -10.33 13.94 -10.94
CA ASN A 37 -9.26 13.14 -11.53
C ASN A 37 -9.79 12.39 -12.75
N GLU A 38 -9.51 12.89 -13.95
CA GLU A 38 -9.97 12.29 -15.22
C GLU A 38 -9.20 11.02 -15.63
N GLU A 39 -8.02 10.79 -15.03
CA GLU A 39 -7.08 9.73 -15.42
C GLU A 39 -7.11 8.49 -14.51
N VAL A 40 -8.23 8.23 -13.83
CA VAL A 40 -8.34 7.05 -12.95
C VAL A 40 -8.45 5.78 -13.79
N SER A 41 -7.55 4.82 -13.56
CA SER A 41 -7.55 3.57 -14.32
C SER A 41 -8.83 2.75 -14.05
N PRO A 42 -9.51 2.20 -15.06
CA PRO A 42 -10.65 1.31 -14.83
C PRO A 42 -10.23 -0.11 -14.42
N LYS A 43 -8.92 -0.43 -14.49
CA LYS A 43 -8.42 -1.78 -14.24
C LYS A 43 -8.49 -2.11 -12.75
N ILE A 44 -8.99 -3.31 -12.45
CA ILE A 44 -8.95 -3.89 -11.10
C ILE A 44 -7.62 -4.64 -10.94
N PRO A 45 -6.72 -4.19 -10.04
CA PRO A 45 -5.42 -4.82 -9.83
C PRO A 45 -5.53 -6.25 -9.27
N GLU A 46 -4.54 -7.11 -9.57
CA GLU A 46 -4.48 -8.50 -9.08
C GLU A 46 -4.54 -8.59 -7.55
N ILE A 47 -3.96 -7.61 -6.86
CA ILE A 47 -3.96 -7.54 -5.39
C ILE A 47 -5.36 -7.35 -4.80
N ILE A 48 -6.30 -6.72 -5.52
CA ILE A 48 -7.71 -6.61 -5.08
C ILE A 48 -8.40 -7.96 -5.17
N LYS A 49 -8.10 -8.73 -6.22
CA LYS A 49 -8.60 -10.10 -6.36
C LYS A 49 -8.04 -10.99 -5.25
N ALA A 50 -6.75 -10.83 -4.94
CA ALA A 50 -6.12 -11.53 -3.82
C ALA A 50 -6.75 -11.11 -2.48
N LEU A 51 -6.97 -9.82 -2.26
CA LEU A 51 -7.63 -9.28 -1.06
C LEU A 51 -9.03 -9.86 -0.90
N ALA A 52 -9.84 -9.90 -1.96
CA ALA A 52 -11.18 -10.49 -1.94
C ALA A 52 -11.17 -11.93 -1.45
N LYS A 53 -10.30 -12.77 -2.04
CA LYS A 53 -10.14 -14.17 -1.63
C LYS A 53 -9.66 -14.33 -0.18
N THR A 54 -8.71 -13.49 0.24
CA THR A 54 -8.17 -13.46 1.60
C THR A 54 -9.25 -13.12 2.65
N ARG A 55 -10.16 -12.19 2.32
CA ARG A 55 -11.25 -11.81 3.24
C ARG A 55 -12.26 -12.95 3.48
N ASP A 56 -12.39 -13.91 2.56
CA ASP A 56 -13.42 -14.97 2.60
C ASP A 56 -13.15 -16.11 3.60
N GLY A 57 -11.99 -16.19 4.26
CA GLY A 57 -11.70 -17.36 5.10
C GLY A 57 -10.62 -17.25 6.17
N ALA A 58 -9.93 -16.11 6.31
CA ALA A 58 -8.72 -16.06 7.13
C ALA A 58 -8.63 -14.86 8.10
N LEU A 59 -9.70 -14.08 8.27
CA LEU A 59 -9.80 -13.23 9.47
C LEU A 59 -10.17 -14.10 10.68
N PRO A 60 -9.62 -13.80 11.88
CA PRO A 60 -10.02 -14.42 13.12
C PRO A 60 -11.54 -14.39 13.26
N LYS A 61 -12.12 -15.55 13.54
CA LYS A 61 -13.56 -15.67 13.82
C LYS A 61 -13.97 -14.87 15.06
N LEU A 62 -13.00 -14.58 15.94
CA LEU A 62 -13.18 -13.76 17.12
C LEU A 62 -12.98 -12.28 16.77
N PRO A 63 -13.92 -11.40 17.16
CA PRO A 63 -13.74 -9.95 17.10
C PRO A 63 -12.46 -9.53 17.83
N GLY A 64 -11.74 -8.55 17.30
CA GLY A 64 -10.52 -8.10 17.92
C GLY A 64 -9.99 -6.77 17.42
N GLU A 65 -9.15 -6.17 18.26
CA GLU A 65 -8.29 -5.06 17.90
C GLU A 65 -6.88 -5.58 17.63
N TYR A 66 -6.35 -5.25 16.47
CA TYR A 66 -5.05 -5.70 16.02
C TYR A 66 -4.14 -4.50 15.76
N SER A 67 -2.83 -4.70 15.92
CA SER A 67 -1.82 -3.68 15.62
C SER A 67 -0.84 -4.21 14.59
N ASN A 68 -0.57 -3.42 13.56
CA ASN A 68 0.36 -3.74 12.49
C ASN A 68 1.41 -2.64 12.38
N LYS A 69 2.64 -2.95 12.79
CA LYS A 69 3.78 -2.09 12.50
C LYS A 69 4.25 -2.34 11.07
N ILE A 70 4.12 -1.32 10.21
CA ILE A 70 4.55 -1.39 8.82
C ILE A 70 5.72 -0.45 8.57
N ILE A 71 6.67 -0.91 7.74
CA ILE A 71 7.79 -0.10 7.26
C ILE A 71 7.68 0.17 5.76
N LEU A 72 8.01 1.40 5.37
CA LEU A 72 8.08 1.80 3.98
C LEU A 72 9.55 1.99 3.60
N THR A 73 10.02 1.21 2.63
CA THR A 73 11.38 1.25 2.09
C THR A 73 11.33 1.68 0.62
N GLY A 74 12.48 2.04 0.05
CA GLY A 74 12.54 2.61 -1.29
C GLY A 74 13.52 3.79 -1.35
N ASP A 75 13.93 4.17 -2.55
CA ASP A 75 14.94 5.21 -2.74
C ASP A 75 14.43 6.61 -2.32
N TYR A 76 15.34 7.59 -2.32
CA TYR A 76 14.96 8.97 -2.08
C TYR A 76 13.96 9.48 -3.13
N GLN A 77 12.99 10.30 -2.71
CA GLN A 77 11.96 10.90 -3.58
C GLN A 77 11.01 9.95 -4.33
N VAL A 78 10.96 8.66 -3.97
CA VAL A 78 9.94 7.73 -4.53
C VAL A 78 8.53 7.97 -3.98
N GLY A 79 8.39 8.83 -2.96
CA GLY A 79 7.10 9.26 -2.41
C GLY A 79 6.63 8.50 -1.16
N LYS A 80 7.55 7.93 -0.36
CA LYS A 80 7.25 7.24 0.90
C LYS A 80 6.38 8.09 1.84
N THR A 81 6.90 9.25 2.25
CA THR A 81 6.18 10.23 3.06
C THR A 81 4.82 10.61 2.44
N SER A 82 4.77 10.87 1.14
CA SER A 82 3.52 11.26 0.47
C SER A 82 2.47 10.15 0.52
N LEU A 83 2.88 8.87 0.41
CA LEU A 83 1.98 7.73 0.59
C LEU A 83 1.48 7.63 2.03
N ILE A 84 2.34 7.88 3.02
CA ILE A 84 1.95 7.89 4.44
C ILE A 84 0.94 9.01 4.68
N LYS A 85 1.24 10.23 4.25
CA LYS A 85 0.35 11.39 4.39
C LYS A 85 -0.99 11.15 3.69
N ARG A 86 -0.96 10.65 2.46
CA ARG A 86 -2.17 10.29 1.72
C ARG A 86 -2.99 9.23 2.46
N PHE A 87 -2.35 8.20 3.00
CA PHE A 87 -3.07 7.19 3.75
C PHE A 87 -3.63 7.74 5.08
N VAL A 88 -2.83 8.46 5.85
CA VAL A 88 -3.16 8.88 7.22
C VAL A 88 -4.15 10.05 7.23
N GLU A 89 -3.91 11.05 6.38
CA GLU A 89 -4.58 12.36 6.40
C GLU A 89 -5.49 12.60 5.18
N ASN A 90 -5.53 11.66 4.24
CA ASN A 90 -6.17 11.85 2.93
C ASN A 90 -5.78 13.16 2.22
N SER A 91 -4.49 13.52 2.28
CA SER A 91 -3.99 14.76 1.72
C SER A 91 -2.68 14.58 0.94
N PHE A 92 -2.39 15.52 0.04
CA PHE A 92 -1.15 15.59 -0.73
C PHE A 92 -0.70 17.05 -0.81
N GLY A 93 0.59 17.34 -0.61
CA GLY A 93 1.10 18.71 -0.69
C GLY A 93 2.30 18.99 0.20
N LYS A 94 2.79 20.24 0.07
CA LYS A 94 4.10 20.72 0.54
C LYS A 94 4.17 21.14 2.02
N ASP A 95 3.21 20.82 2.88
CA ASP A 95 3.39 20.97 4.34
C ASP A 95 4.36 19.92 4.90
N TYR A 96 5.38 19.58 4.15
CA TYR A 96 6.46 18.73 4.58
C TYR A 96 7.57 19.62 5.08
N ILE A 97 7.52 19.90 6.38
CA ILE A 97 8.71 20.28 7.13
C ILE A 97 9.65 19.09 6.99
N SER A 98 10.80 19.28 6.32
CA SER A 98 11.83 18.25 6.20
C SER A 98 12.04 17.58 7.55
N THR A 99 11.64 16.32 7.68
CA THR A 99 11.72 15.59 8.94
C THR A 99 13.19 15.42 9.31
N MET A 100 13.70 16.31 10.17
CA MET A 100 14.90 16.01 10.94
C MET A 100 14.54 14.91 11.93
N GLY A 101 14.74 13.66 11.53
CA GLY A 101 14.50 12.48 12.36
C GLY A 101 13.44 11.52 11.82
N VAL A 102 12.79 10.81 12.75
CA VAL A 102 11.83 9.73 12.48
C VAL A 102 10.45 10.19 12.93
N GLN A 103 9.48 10.13 12.05
CA GLN A 103 8.08 10.42 12.36
C GLN A 103 7.30 9.11 12.46
N ILE A 104 6.51 8.96 13.53
CA ILE A 104 5.60 7.82 13.68
C ILE A 104 4.19 8.32 13.43
N SER A 105 3.53 7.73 12.43
CA SER A 105 2.13 7.99 12.13
C SER A 105 1.27 6.81 12.57
N LYS A 106 0.04 7.09 12.99
CA LYS A 106 -0.94 6.08 13.40
C LYS A 106 -2.23 6.29 12.62
N LYS A 107 -2.80 5.23 12.07
CA LYS A 107 -4.15 5.23 11.49
C LYS A 107 -4.89 3.96 11.91
N THR A 108 -6.13 4.11 12.32
CA THR A 108 -7.02 2.99 12.63
C THR A 108 -8.05 2.85 11.52
N VAL A 109 -8.28 1.62 11.07
CA VAL A 109 -9.28 1.28 10.04
C VAL A 109 -10.11 0.08 10.49
N ASN A 110 -11.37 0.04 10.08
CA ASN A 110 -12.22 -1.13 10.24
C ASN A 110 -11.94 -2.09 9.08
N LEU A 111 -11.48 -3.30 9.38
CA LEU A 111 -11.37 -4.36 8.37
C LEU A 111 -12.73 -5.02 8.14
N THR A 112 -13.45 -5.25 9.23
CA THR A 112 -14.85 -5.68 9.24
C THR A 112 -15.57 -4.94 10.37
N ASP A 113 -16.88 -5.13 10.51
CA ASP A 113 -17.65 -4.54 11.60
C ASP A 113 -17.21 -5.02 13.00
N LYS A 114 -16.42 -6.10 13.06
CA LYS A 114 -15.96 -6.74 14.30
C LYS A 114 -14.43 -6.70 14.48
N ASN A 115 -13.69 -6.30 13.46
CA ASN A 115 -12.22 -6.36 13.46
C ASN A 115 -11.62 -5.01 13.08
N ILE A 116 -10.83 -4.46 14.00
CA ILE A 116 -10.21 -3.14 13.87
C ILE A 116 -8.70 -3.32 13.73
N MET A 117 -8.12 -2.67 12.72
CA MET A 117 -6.67 -2.64 12.50
C MET A 117 -6.12 -1.26 12.80
N THR A 118 -5.15 -1.20 13.71
CA THR A 118 -4.32 -0.03 13.95
C THR A 118 -2.98 -0.20 13.23
N PHE A 119 -2.68 0.68 12.28
CA PHE A 119 -1.38 0.79 11.65
C PHE A 119 -0.46 1.70 12.47
N ILE A 120 0.78 1.25 12.67
CA ILE A 120 1.88 2.05 13.21
C ILE A 120 2.91 2.17 12.10
N ILE A 121 3.03 3.36 11.52
CA ILE A 121 3.80 3.61 10.31
C ILE A 121 4.99 4.48 10.66
N TRP A 122 6.19 4.02 10.32
CA TRP A 122 7.43 4.73 10.61
C TRP A 122 7.90 5.43 9.33
N ASP A 123 7.77 6.76 9.28
CA ASP A 123 8.40 7.58 8.25
C ASP A 123 9.82 7.93 8.69
N ILE A 124 10.78 7.18 8.16
CA ILE A 124 12.21 7.42 8.39
C ILE A 124 12.64 8.33 7.24
N GLY A 125 12.78 9.63 7.53
CA GLY A 125 13.09 10.65 6.53
C GLY A 125 14.24 10.26 5.61
N GLY A 126 14.07 10.52 4.31
CA GLY A 126 14.97 10.12 3.23
C GLY A 126 16.38 10.73 3.21
N GLN A 127 16.93 11.22 4.33
CA GLN A 127 18.36 11.58 4.45
C GLN A 127 19.23 10.32 4.59
N SER A 128 19.09 9.46 3.58
CA SER A 128 19.25 8.01 3.55
C SER A 128 20.67 7.48 3.83
N PHE A 129 21.68 8.33 4.00
CA PHE A 129 23.04 7.89 4.32
C PHE A 129 23.33 7.93 5.83
N GLN A 130 23.01 9.04 6.50
CA GLN A 130 23.32 9.22 7.91
C GLN A 130 22.45 8.34 8.83
N MET A 131 21.22 8.02 8.40
CA MET A 131 20.32 7.13 9.16
C MET A 131 20.49 5.66 8.81
N ALA A 132 21.27 5.31 7.77
CA ALA A 132 21.49 3.93 7.33
C ALA A 132 21.95 3.00 8.46
N PRO A 133 22.88 3.40 9.35
CA PRO A 133 23.32 2.56 10.47
C PRO A 133 22.22 2.26 11.50
N TYR A 134 21.18 3.10 11.56
CA TYR A 134 20.12 3.00 12.56
C TYR A 134 18.82 2.39 12.01
N ARG A 135 18.72 2.14 10.70
CA ARG A 135 17.50 1.59 10.05
C ARG A 135 17.03 0.28 10.65
N SER A 136 17.94 -0.62 11.01
CA SER A 136 17.61 -1.91 11.62
C SER A 136 16.81 -1.77 12.92
N ARG A 137 17.09 -0.73 13.72
CA ARG A 137 16.33 -0.43 14.95
C ARG A 137 14.89 -0.05 14.65
N PHE A 138 14.66 0.69 13.58
CA PHE A 138 13.32 1.11 13.17
C PHE A 138 12.53 -0.02 12.52
N TYR A 139 13.20 -0.94 11.83
CA TYR A 139 12.57 -2.11 11.21
C TYR A 139 12.18 -3.19 12.22
N SER A 140 12.88 -3.26 13.35
CA SER A 140 12.63 -4.26 14.39
C SER A 140 11.16 -4.27 14.82
N GLY A 141 10.58 -5.47 14.89
CA GLY A 141 9.18 -5.67 15.26
C GLY A 141 8.15 -5.37 14.17
N ALA A 142 8.54 -4.95 12.96
CA ALA A 142 7.58 -4.78 11.87
C ALA A 142 6.93 -6.11 11.49
N ASN A 143 5.65 -6.05 11.09
CA ASN A 143 4.83 -7.19 10.69
C ASN A 143 4.61 -7.23 9.18
N ALA A 144 4.80 -6.11 8.47
CA ALA A 144 4.74 -6.01 7.02
C ALA A 144 5.69 -4.93 6.49
N ALA A 145 6.02 -4.97 5.20
CA ALA A 145 6.85 -3.96 4.55
C ALA A 145 6.38 -3.61 3.14
N PHE A 146 6.57 -2.36 2.75
CA PHE A 146 6.49 -1.92 1.37
C PHE A 146 7.88 -1.64 0.80
N ILE A 147 8.08 -2.04 -0.45
CA ILE A 147 9.20 -1.59 -1.28
C ILE A 147 8.61 -0.65 -2.34
N ILE A 148 8.86 0.65 -2.19
CA ILE A 148 8.26 1.67 -3.03
C ILE A 148 9.22 2.04 -4.15
N ILE A 149 8.70 2.04 -5.37
CA ILE A 149 9.40 2.49 -6.56
C ILE A 149 8.68 3.68 -7.19
N ASP A 150 9.45 4.52 -7.86
CA ASP A 150 9.00 5.64 -8.67
C ASP A 150 8.90 5.21 -10.13
N ARG A 151 7.68 5.07 -10.65
CA ARG A 151 7.45 4.58 -12.02
C ARG A 151 7.91 5.55 -13.11
N SER A 152 8.11 6.83 -12.76
CA SER A 152 8.64 7.83 -13.69
C SER A 152 10.17 7.93 -13.66
N ARG A 153 10.85 7.09 -12.87
CA ARG A 153 12.31 7.11 -12.71
C ARG A 153 12.96 5.90 -13.37
N PRO A 154 13.78 6.10 -14.41
CA PRO A 154 14.50 5.00 -15.05
C PRO A 154 15.37 4.23 -14.07
N GLY A 155 15.35 2.89 -14.18
CA GLY A 155 16.19 2.00 -13.37
C GLY A 155 15.80 1.88 -11.89
N ASN A 156 14.77 2.59 -11.40
CA ASN A 156 14.38 2.52 -9.99
C ASN A 156 13.85 1.14 -9.57
N LEU A 157 13.31 0.37 -10.51
CA LEU A 157 12.87 -1.01 -10.29
C LEU A 157 14.00 -1.93 -9.80
N LYS A 158 15.25 -1.67 -10.23
CA LYS A 158 16.43 -2.45 -9.77
C LYS A 158 16.71 -2.30 -8.29
N SER A 159 16.21 -1.23 -7.65
CA SER A 159 16.37 -1.01 -6.21
C SER A 159 15.54 -1.97 -5.36
N VAL A 160 14.60 -2.73 -5.94
CA VAL A 160 13.79 -3.72 -5.20
C VAL A 160 14.67 -4.73 -4.48
N GLU A 161 15.64 -5.32 -5.17
CA GLU A 161 16.55 -6.31 -4.59
C GLU A 161 17.34 -5.74 -3.40
N LYS A 162 17.89 -4.53 -3.56
CA LYS A 162 18.61 -3.81 -2.50
C LYS A 162 17.74 -3.64 -1.25
N TRP A 163 16.50 -3.19 -1.41
CA TRP A 163 15.60 -2.93 -0.28
C TRP A 163 15.08 -4.22 0.35
N TYR A 164 14.85 -5.26 -0.45
CA TYR A 164 14.53 -6.59 0.05
C TYR A 164 15.65 -7.13 0.95
N ASN A 165 16.90 -7.03 0.52
CA ASN A 165 18.06 -7.46 1.31
C ASN A 165 18.21 -6.65 2.61
N ASP A 166 17.97 -5.33 2.58
CA ASP A 166 17.97 -4.46 3.77
C ASP A 166 16.86 -4.86 4.78
N ILE A 167 15.68 -5.22 4.29
CA ILE A 167 14.56 -5.75 5.09
C ILE A 167 14.95 -7.09 5.72
N LYS A 168 15.41 -8.07 4.93
CA LYS A 168 15.77 -9.41 5.43
C LYS A 168 16.91 -9.39 6.44
N LYS A 169 17.89 -8.51 6.25
CA LYS A 169 18.97 -8.31 7.22
C LYS A 169 18.47 -7.80 8.58
N SER A 170 17.40 -7.02 8.58
CA SER A 170 16.87 -6.37 9.79
C SER A 170 15.71 -7.14 10.44
N ILE A 171 14.99 -7.94 9.66
CA ILE A 171 13.80 -8.69 10.08
C ILE A 171 14.02 -10.16 9.72
N PRO A 172 14.48 -11.00 10.67
CA PRO A 172 14.82 -12.40 10.40
C PRO A 172 13.60 -13.33 10.27
N LYS A 173 12.38 -12.80 10.46
CA LYS A 173 11.12 -13.53 10.26
C LYS A 173 10.55 -13.28 8.86
N ASN A 174 9.69 -14.19 8.39
CA ASN A 174 8.93 -13.94 7.18
C ASN A 174 7.80 -12.93 7.46
N ILE A 175 7.71 -11.88 6.67
CA ILE A 175 6.64 -10.87 6.74
C ILE A 175 6.08 -10.66 5.33
N PRO A 176 4.80 -10.28 5.17
CA PRO A 176 4.28 -9.82 3.89
C PRO A 176 5.08 -8.61 3.38
N ILE A 177 5.59 -8.73 2.16
CA ILE A 177 6.27 -7.64 1.44
C ILE A 177 5.52 -7.45 0.12
N ILE A 178 5.22 -6.19 -0.23
CA ILE A 178 4.67 -5.86 -1.54
C ILE A 178 5.49 -4.75 -2.22
N ILE A 179 5.52 -4.80 -3.55
CA ILE A 179 6.08 -3.73 -4.38
C ILE A 179 4.99 -2.69 -4.64
N VAL A 180 5.29 -1.43 -4.34
CA VAL A 180 4.36 -0.31 -4.55
C VAL A 180 4.91 0.58 -5.66
N GLY A 181 4.29 0.49 -6.85
CA GLY A 181 4.61 1.34 -7.99
C GLY A 181 3.92 2.69 -7.88
N ASN A 182 4.60 3.69 -7.33
CA ASN A 182 4.02 5.01 -7.06
C ASN A 182 4.15 5.96 -8.26
N LYS A 183 3.47 7.11 -8.17
CA LYS A 183 3.41 8.18 -9.18
C LYS A 183 2.78 7.74 -10.49
N SER A 184 1.80 6.85 -10.42
CA SER A 184 1.06 6.38 -11.60
C SER A 184 0.26 7.48 -12.29
N ASP A 185 0.07 8.62 -11.64
CA ASP A 185 -0.53 9.84 -12.19
C ASP A 185 0.35 10.59 -13.19
N LEU A 186 1.64 10.26 -13.31
CA LEU A 186 2.55 10.92 -14.25
C LEU A 186 2.60 10.19 -15.58
N ILE A 187 1.44 10.01 -16.24
CA ILE A 187 1.26 9.12 -17.41
C ILE A 187 2.32 9.33 -18.48
N ASP A 188 2.55 10.58 -18.88
CA ASP A 188 3.52 10.94 -19.94
C ASP A 188 4.99 10.74 -19.54
N GLN A 189 5.26 10.52 -18.26
CA GLN A 189 6.61 10.33 -17.71
C GLN A 189 6.85 8.88 -17.26
N LEU A 190 5.87 7.98 -17.42
CA LEU A 190 6.03 6.59 -17.02
C LEU A 190 7.08 5.91 -17.89
N VAL A 191 8.11 5.38 -17.23
CA VAL A 191 9.21 4.65 -17.88
C VAL A 191 9.35 3.23 -17.36
N ILE A 192 8.55 2.85 -16.35
CA ILE A 192 8.45 1.49 -15.82
C ILE A 192 6.99 1.03 -15.99
N SER A 193 6.82 0.03 -16.83
CA SER A 193 5.53 -0.59 -17.13
C SER A 193 5.01 -1.45 -15.97
N GLU A 194 3.73 -1.78 -16.01
CA GLU A 194 3.14 -2.71 -15.04
C GLU A 194 3.73 -4.13 -15.20
N ASP A 195 3.97 -4.57 -16.44
CA ASP A 195 4.46 -5.90 -16.72
C ASP A 195 5.89 -6.11 -16.18
N GLU A 196 6.77 -5.11 -16.31
CA GLU A 196 8.10 -5.16 -15.68
C GLU A 196 8.01 -5.30 -14.15
N ILE A 197 7.10 -4.57 -13.50
CA ILE A 197 6.89 -4.68 -12.05
C ILE A 197 6.37 -6.07 -11.70
N LYS A 198 5.45 -6.62 -12.51
CA LYS A 198 4.88 -7.94 -12.31
C LYS A 198 5.93 -9.04 -12.44
N GLU A 199 6.83 -8.95 -13.40
CA GLU A 199 7.95 -9.88 -13.56
C GLU A 199 8.86 -9.87 -12.34
N VAL A 200 9.30 -8.70 -11.89
CA VAL A 200 10.13 -8.58 -10.67
C VAL A 200 9.37 -9.05 -9.44
N ALA A 201 8.09 -8.73 -9.29
CA ALA A 201 7.28 -9.21 -8.16
C ALA A 201 7.23 -10.74 -8.13
N LYS A 202 7.07 -11.38 -9.29
CA LYS A 202 7.06 -12.84 -9.42
C LYS A 202 8.41 -13.47 -9.03
N GLU A 203 9.53 -12.87 -9.42
CA GLU A 203 10.88 -13.34 -9.06
C GLU A 203 11.08 -13.41 -7.54
N PHE A 204 10.58 -12.40 -6.81
CA PHE A 204 10.68 -12.35 -5.34
C PHE A 204 9.52 -13.05 -4.61
N GLY A 205 8.49 -13.52 -5.34
CA GLY A 205 7.28 -14.07 -4.75
C GLY A 205 6.40 -13.04 -4.03
N PHE A 206 6.44 -11.78 -4.49
CA PHE A 206 5.66 -10.67 -3.93
C PHE A 206 4.41 -10.39 -4.77
N HIS A 207 3.43 -9.73 -4.16
CA HIS A 207 2.41 -9.01 -4.91
C HIS A 207 2.87 -7.57 -5.15
N PHE A 208 2.26 -6.93 -6.13
CA PHE A 208 2.49 -5.52 -6.41
C PHE A 208 1.17 -4.75 -6.51
N ILE A 209 1.26 -3.44 -6.37
CA ILE A 209 0.14 -2.52 -6.59
C ILE A 209 0.65 -1.20 -7.15
N LEU A 210 -0.06 -0.67 -8.14
CA LEU A 210 0.20 0.65 -8.70
C LEU A 210 -0.60 1.68 -7.91
N THR A 211 0.05 2.75 -7.49
CA THR A 211 -0.53 3.79 -6.64
C THR A 211 -0.20 5.17 -7.16
N SER A 212 -0.96 6.15 -6.69
CA SER A 212 -0.57 7.56 -6.73
C SER A 212 -0.85 8.19 -5.37
N ALA A 213 0.19 8.66 -4.69
CA ALA A 213 0.01 9.49 -3.51
C ALA A 213 -0.69 10.83 -3.84
N LYS A 214 -0.52 11.34 -5.07
CA LYS A 214 -1.11 12.60 -5.52
C LYS A 214 -2.62 12.48 -5.60
N THR A 215 -3.13 11.50 -6.36
CA THR A 215 -4.57 11.32 -6.54
C THR A 215 -5.18 10.58 -5.37
N GLY A 216 -4.47 9.61 -4.76
CA GLY A 216 -5.00 8.70 -3.75
C GLY A 216 -5.32 7.31 -4.29
N GLU A 217 -5.18 7.11 -5.61
CA GLU A 217 -5.48 5.84 -6.27
C GLU A 217 -4.70 4.68 -5.64
N SER A 218 -5.45 3.64 -5.25
CA SER A 218 -4.98 2.38 -4.68
C SER A 218 -4.14 2.49 -3.40
N VAL A 219 -4.02 3.67 -2.78
CA VAL A 219 -3.22 3.85 -1.57
C VAL A 219 -3.82 3.07 -0.41
N ASN A 220 -5.12 3.22 -0.14
CA ASN A 220 -5.80 2.46 0.91
C ASN A 220 -5.73 0.95 0.67
N ASP A 221 -5.89 0.51 -0.57
CA ASP A 221 -5.85 -0.91 -0.94
C ASP A 221 -4.51 -1.57 -0.60
N ALA A 222 -3.39 -0.86 -0.82
CA ALA A 222 -2.07 -1.35 -0.46
C ALA A 222 -1.96 -1.66 1.04
N PHE A 223 -2.42 -0.75 1.90
CA PHE A 223 -2.40 -0.90 3.35
C PHE A 223 -3.40 -1.96 3.83
N LEU A 224 -4.61 -1.99 3.27
CA LEU A 224 -5.60 -3.02 3.59
C LEU A 224 -5.07 -4.40 3.24
N TYR A 225 -4.47 -4.58 2.05
CA TYR A 225 -3.91 -5.87 1.66
C TYR A 225 -2.94 -6.43 2.71
N VAL A 226 -1.97 -5.63 3.18
CA VAL A 226 -1.03 -6.11 4.19
C VAL A 226 -1.65 -6.27 5.58
N ALA A 227 -2.65 -5.48 5.96
CA ALA A 227 -3.39 -5.71 7.20
C ALA A 227 -4.01 -7.10 7.23
N TYR A 228 -4.68 -7.48 6.14
CA TYR A 228 -5.23 -8.81 6.01
C TYR A 228 -4.13 -9.88 6.05
N ARG A 229 -3.08 -9.76 5.21
CA ARG A 229 -1.99 -10.75 5.19
C ARG A 229 -1.29 -10.92 6.54
N VAL A 230 -1.19 -9.87 7.34
CA VAL A 230 -0.62 -9.98 8.70
C VAL A 230 -1.54 -10.79 9.60
N ILE A 231 -2.84 -10.51 9.55
CA ILE A 231 -3.83 -11.19 10.38
C ILE A 231 -4.01 -12.66 9.98
N GLU A 232 -3.97 -13.00 8.69
CA GLU A 232 -4.00 -14.40 8.22
C GLU A 232 -2.84 -15.24 8.76
N ASN A 233 -1.72 -14.59 9.09
CA ASN A 233 -0.50 -15.24 9.57
C ASN A 233 -0.37 -15.21 11.11
N LEU A 234 -1.38 -14.71 11.83
CA LEU A 234 -1.45 -14.77 13.31
C LEU A 234 -1.98 -16.13 13.77
#